data_AF-A0A9X9QY87-F1
#
_entry.id   AF-A0A9X9QY87-F1
#
_cell.length_a   1.000
_cell.length_b   1.000
_cell.length_c   1.000
_cell.angle_alpha   90.00
_cell.angle_beta   90.00
_cell.angle_gamma   90.00
#
_symmetry.space_group_name_H-M   'P 1'
#
loop_
_entity.id
_entity.type
_entity.pdbx_description
1 polymer ?
#
loop_
_entity_poly.entity_id
_entity_poly.type
_entity_poly.pdbx_seq_one_letter_code
_entity_poly.pdbx_strand_id
1 'polypeptide(L)'
;MKSSVLKTCLIAALLSSSALTGAAEVYTWKGTSGNSYSDTPNRLQPKRSGVVNIRTHNVKPAVAPAVAASEPVAEQPNEQVAEQNKQIEERNKKIEEQNRQNKLENCKIAKINRQVAESARLANRDSLIKQYQNDVNKYCN
;
A
#
# COMPACT_ATOMS: atom_id res chain seq x y z
N MET A 1 -39.82 -23.04 28.84
CA MET A 1 -38.87 -21.91 28.76
C MET A 1 -37.55 -22.37 28.12
N LYS A 2 -37.51 -22.68 26.82
CA LYS A 2 -36.28 -23.12 26.11
C LYS A 2 -36.41 -22.85 24.61
N SER A 3 -36.51 -21.59 24.21
CA SER A 3 -36.43 -21.21 22.80
C SER A 3 -36.08 -19.74 22.54
N SER A 4 -35.97 -18.91 23.58
CA SER A 4 -35.77 -17.46 23.41
C SER A 4 -34.31 -17.02 23.23
N VAL A 5 -33.33 -17.90 23.44
CA VAL A 5 -31.90 -17.52 23.45
C VAL A 5 -31.23 -17.75 22.10
N LEU A 6 -31.85 -18.50 21.18
CA LEU A 6 -31.22 -18.85 19.90
C LEU A 6 -31.42 -17.80 18.79
N LYS A 7 -32.29 -16.81 18.98
CA LYS A 7 -32.58 -15.78 17.96
C LYS A 7 -31.75 -14.51 18.09
N THR A 8 -31.00 -14.33 19.17
CA THR A 8 -30.23 -13.10 19.44
C THR A 8 -28.79 -13.15 18.93
N CYS A 9 -28.26 -14.30 18.49
CA CYS A 9 -26.87 -14.41 18.03
C CYS A 9 -26.65 -14.16 16.53
N LEU A 10 -27.69 -14.00 15.72
CA LEU A 10 -27.55 -13.92 14.24
C LEU A 10 -27.59 -12.50 13.66
N ILE A 11 -27.73 -11.47 14.50
CA ILE A 11 -27.79 -10.06 14.04
C ILE A 11 -26.46 -9.31 14.26
N ALA A 12 -25.55 -9.83 15.09
CA ALA A 12 -24.28 -9.18 15.43
C ALA A 12 -23.15 -9.37 14.40
N ALA A 13 -23.35 -10.14 13.33
CA ALA A 13 -22.31 -10.47 12.35
C ALA A 13 -22.32 -9.60 11.07
N LEU A 14 -23.09 -8.49 11.05
CA LEU A 14 -23.25 -7.65 9.83
C LEU A 14 -22.71 -6.22 9.95
N LEU A 15 -21.96 -5.87 11.02
CA LEU A 15 -21.57 -4.46 11.26
C LEU A 15 -20.07 -4.15 11.17
N SER A 16 -19.21 -5.10 10.83
CA SER A 16 -17.76 -4.90 10.76
C SER A 16 -17.22 -4.98 9.33
N SER A 17 -17.84 -4.24 8.42
CA SER A 17 -17.27 -3.95 7.08
C SER A 17 -17.75 -2.60 6.57
N SER A 18 -17.61 -1.55 7.37
CA SER A 18 -17.38 -0.22 6.79
C SER A 18 -15.88 -0.08 6.60
N ALA A 19 -15.41 -0.56 5.44
CA ALA A 19 -14.15 -0.10 4.90
C ALA A 19 -14.11 1.42 5.03
N LEU A 20 -13.00 1.97 5.54
CA LEU A 20 -12.59 3.34 5.25
C LEU A 20 -12.37 3.45 3.74
N THR A 21 -13.46 3.42 2.99
CA THR A 21 -13.59 4.10 1.72
C THR A 21 -13.67 5.57 2.11
N GLY A 22 -12.51 6.16 2.40
CA GLY A 22 -12.36 7.59 2.18
C GLY A 22 -12.62 7.77 0.70
N ALA A 23 -13.87 8.07 0.33
CA ALA A 23 -14.17 8.56 -1.00
C ALA A 23 -13.14 9.66 -1.29
N ALA A 24 -12.60 9.73 -2.50
CA ALA A 24 -11.79 10.86 -2.91
C ALA A 24 -12.66 12.12 -2.82
N GLU A 25 -12.65 12.76 -1.64
CA GLU A 25 -13.48 13.90 -1.30
C GLU A 25 -12.77 15.14 -1.82
N VAL A 26 -13.32 15.75 -2.87
CA VAL A 26 -12.81 17.03 -3.36
C VAL A 26 -13.35 18.13 -2.46
N TYR A 27 -12.46 18.75 -1.71
CA TYR A 27 -12.75 19.89 -0.87
C TYR A 27 -12.90 21.14 -1.73
N THR A 28 -13.83 22.03 -1.35
CA THR A 28 -14.02 23.33 -1.99
C THR A 28 -14.11 24.46 -0.98
N TRP A 29 -13.69 25.65 -1.36
CA TRP A 29 -13.91 26.88 -0.60
C TRP A 29 -13.92 28.10 -1.52
N LYS A 30 -14.47 29.21 -1.03
CA LYS A 30 -14.48 30.48 -1.76
C LYS A 30 -13.10 31.14 -1.67
N GLY A 31 -12.44 31.31 -2.82
CA GLY A 31 -11.19 32.06 -2.98
C GLY A 31 -11.43 33.44 -3.60
N THR A 32 -10.34 34.17 -3.87
CA THR A 32 -10.37 35.54 -4.41
C THR A 32 -10.95 35.62 -5.83
N SER A 33 -10.74 34.58 -6.65
CA SER A 33 -11.16 34.51 -8.05
C SER A 33 -12.34 33.56 -8.31
N GLY A 34 -12.92 32.95 -7.28
CA GLY A 34 -13.99 31.96 -7.41
C GLY A 34 -13.82 30.76 -6.47
N ASN A 35 -14.51 29.66 -6.75
CA ASN A 35 -14.40 28.45 -5.95
C ASN A 35 -13.08 27.72 -6.25
N SER A 36 -12.33 27.40 -5.20
CA SER A 36 -11.14 26.55 -5.26
C SER A 36 -11.51 25.10 -4.99
N TYR A 37 -10.78 24.15 -5.57
CA TYR A 37 -11.00 22.71 -5.42
C TYR A 37 -9.66 22.02 -5.12
N SER A 38 -9.64 21.06 -4.19
CA SER A 38 -8.42 20.40 -3.72
C SER A 38 -8.73 19.06 -3.08
N ASP A 39 -7.80 18.11 -3.16
CA ASP A 39 -7.90 16.82 -2.46
C ASP A 39 -7.67 16.96 -0.94
N THR A 40 -7.19 18.13 -0.50
CA THR A 40 -7.00 18.47 0.92
C THR A 40 -7.76 19.74 1.29
N PRO A 41 -8.27 19.84 2.55
CA PRO A 41 -9.03 21.01 2.97
C PRO A 41 -8.14 22.26 3.08
N ASN A 42 -8.76 23.44 2.93
CA ASN A 42 -8.06 24.71 2.98
C ASN A 42 -7.26 24.87 4.27
N ARG A 43 -5.93 25.03 4.17
CA ARG A 43 -5.01 25.11 5.31
C ARG A 43 -5.16 23.97 6.31
N LEU A 44 -5.55 22.78 5.84
CA LEU A 44 -5.82 21.61 6.68
C LEU A 44 -6.95 21.83 7.71
N GLN A 45 -7.86 22.79 7.45
CA GLN A 45 -8.99 23.10 8.32
C GLN A 45 -10.31 22.74 7.64
N PRO A 46 -10.90 21.56 7.96
CA PRO A 46 -12.19 21.13 7.39
C PRO A 46 -13.30 22.15 7.63
N LYS A 47 -13.34 22.80 8.81
CA LYS A 47 -14.32 23.86 9.13
C LYS A 47 -14.38 25.02 8.12
N ARG A 48 -13.32 25.21 7.33
CA ARG A 48 -13.19 26.29 6.32
C ARG A 48 -13.39 25.80 4.89
N SER A 49 -13.80 24.54 4.73
CA SER A 49 -14.01 23.88 3.44
C SER A 49 -15.40 23.24 3.41
N GLY A 50 -15.95 23.07 2.22
CA GLY A 50 -17.02 22.11 1.94
C GLY A 50 -16.43 20.88 1.25
N VAL A 51 -17.17 19.78 1.24
CA VAL A 51 -16.89 18.63 0.37
C VAL A 51 -17.89 18.65 -0.77
N VAL A 52 -17.40 18.56 -2.00
CA VAL A 52 -18.23 18.53 -3.20
C VAL A 52 -18.39 17.10 -3.67
N ASN A 53 -19.64 16.68 -3.84
CA ASN A 53 -19.91 15.48 -4.61
C ASN A 53 -19.91 15.86 -6.11
N ILE A 54 -18.87 15.44 -6.82
CA ILE A 54 -18.71 15.76 -8.27
C ILE A 54 -19.85 15.17 -9.11
N ARG A 55 -20.45 14.04 -8.71
CA ARG A 55 -21.54 13.43 -9.50
C ARG A 55 -22.86 14.17 -9.35
N THR A 56 -23.13 14.74 -8.17
CA THR A 56 -24.41 15.40 -7.86
C THR A 56 -24.30 16.93 -7.75
N HIS A 57 -23.10 17.49 -7.95
CA HIS A 57 -22.74 18.90 -7.75
C HIS A 57 -23.21 19.50 -6.42
N ASN A 58 -23.47 18.65 -5.42
CA ASN A 58 -23.92 19.08 -4.11
C ASN A 58 -22.71 19.32 -3.20
N VAL A 59 -22.75 20.42 -2.46
CA VAL A 59 -21.72 20.78 -1.48
C VAL A 59 -22.27 20.54 -0.09
N LYS A 60 -21.56 19.74 0.71
CA LYS A 60 -21.85 19.55 2.13
C LYS A 60 -20.76 20.22 2.96
N PRO A 61 -21.05 20.75 4.15
CA PRO A 61 -20.02 21.26 5.05
C PRO A 61 -18.98 20.16 5.33
N ALA A 62 -17.69 20.48 5.19
CA ALA A 62 -16.65 19.55 5.60
C ALA A 62 -16.59 19.56 7.13
N VAL A 63 -17.32 18.64 7.75
CA VAL A 63 -17.15 18.36 9.16
C VAL A 63 -15.75 17.75 9.28
N ALA A 64 -14.91 18.28 10.18
CA ALA A 64 -13.71 17.55 10.54
C ALA A 64 -14.17 16.14 10.92
N PRO A 65 -13.53 15.05 10.45
CA PRO A 65 -13.83 13.75 11.01
C PRO A 65 -13.81 13.97 12.51
N ALA A 66 -14.93 13.63 13.18
CA ALA A 66 -14.91 13.60 14.63
C ALA A 66 -13.64 12.86 14.94
N VAL A 67 -12.70 13.52 15.60
CA VAL A 67 -11.63 12.81 16.27
C VAL A 67 -12.44 11.89 17.14
N ALA A 68 -12.65 10.64 16.71
CA ALA A 68 -13.15 9.59 17.55
C ALA A 68 -12.21 9.73 18.72
N ALA A 69 -12.75 10.30 19.82
CA ALA A 69 -11.98 10.82 20.94
C ALA A 69 -10.92 9.79 21.15
N SER A 70 -9.67 10.14 20.80
CA SER A 70 -8.61 9.17 20.49
C SER A 70 -8.79 8.07 21.48
N GLU A 71 -9.31 6.91 21.01
CA GLU A 71 -9.46 5.77 21.91
C GLU A 71 -8.14 5.73 22.64
N PRO A 72 -8.13 5.79 23.99
CA PRO A 72 -6.88 5.91 24.73
C PRO A 72 -5.98 4.90 24.09
N VAL A 73 -4.87 5.36 23.47
CA VAL A 73 -4.01 4.51 22.64
C VAL A 73 -3.87 3.27 23.46
N ALA A 74 -4.57 2.20 23.05
CA ALA A 74 -4.60 1.03 23.88
C ALA A 74 -3.15 0.64 23.83
N GLU A 75 -2.45 0.82 24.94
CA GLU A 75 -1.12 0.29 25.13
C GLU A 75 -1.31 -1.18 24.79
N GLN A 76 -0.99 -1.54 23.54
CA GLN A 76 -0.95 -2.94 23.18
C GLN A 76 -0.02 -3.53 24.23
N PRO A 77 -0.44 -4.57 24.95
CA PRO A 77 0.37 -5.14 26.01
C PRO A 77 1.78 -5.28 25.46
N ASN A 78 2.78 -4.78 26.19
CA ASN A 78 4.17 -4.69 25.70
C ASN A 78 4.67 -6.02 25.08
N GLU A 79 4.07 -7.14 25.54
CA GLU A 79 4.22 -8.50 25.03
C GLU A 79 3.71 -8.71 23.58
N GLN A 80 2.57 -8.13 23.19
CA GLN A 80 1.99 -8.26 21.85
C GLN A 80 2.82 -7.51 20.79
N VAL A 81 3.43 -6.39 21.17
CA VAL A 81 4.39 -5.65 20.33
C VAL A 81 5.70 -6.42 20.23
N ALA A 82 6.20 -7.00 21.33
CA ALA A 82 7.40 -7.82 21.32
C ALA A 82 7.27 -9.06 20.42
N GLU A 83 6.11 -9.72 20.41
CA GLU A 83 5.85 -10.87 19.55
C GLU A 83 5.74 -10.49 18.07
N GLN A 84 5.10 -9.36 17.75
CA GLN A 84 5.09 -8.83 16.38
C GLN A 84 6.50 -8.48 15.88
N ASN A 85 7.33 -7.86 16.72
CA ASN A 85 8.72 -7.52 16.39
C ASN A 85 9.54 -8.77 16.09
N LYS A 86 9.40 -9.84 16.91
CA LYS A 86 10.05 -11.14 16.63
C LYS A 86 9.63 -11.72 15.27
N GLN A 87 8.34 -11.70 14.95
CA GLN A 87 7.85 -12.20 13.66
C GLN A 87 8.38 -11.35 12.48
N ILE A 88 8.51 -10.04 12.66
CA ILE A 88 9.09 -9.14 11.65
C ILE A 88 10.56 -9.46 11.43
N GLU A 89 11.34 -9.64 12.50
CA GLU A 89 12.75 -10.02 12.41
C GLU A 89 12.95 -11.36 11.67
N GLU A 90 12.14 -12.37 11.98
CA GLU A 90 12.17 -13.65 11.30
C GLU A 90 11.83 -13.55 9.81
N ARG A 91 10.82 -12.75 9.46
CA ARG A 91 10.46 -12.49 8.05
C ARG A 91 11.58 -11.73 7.33
N ASN A 92 12.17 -10.73 7.96
CA ASN A 92 13.27 -9.95 7.38
C ASN A 92 14.48 -10.85 7.11
N LYS A 93 14.85 -11.74 8.03
CA LYS A 93 15.92 -12.74 7.80
C LYS A 93 15.62 -13.66 6.62
N LYS A 94 14.38 -14.14 6.49
CA LYS A 94 13.97 -14.97 5.34
C LYS A 94 14.04 -14.21 4.02
N ILE A 95 13.60 -12.95 4.01
CA ILE A 95 13.66 -12.09 2.82
C ILE A 95 15.12 -11.82 2.43
N GLU A 96 15.99 -11.56 3.41
CA GLU A 96 17.41 -11.33 3.14
C GLU A 96 18.07 -12.55 2.50
N GLU A 97 17.78 -13.75 3.02
CA GLU A 97 18.30 -14.99 2.46
C GLU A 97 17.75 -15.25 1.04
N GLN A 98 16.46 -15.05 0.81
CA GLN A 98 15.87 -15.12 -0.53
C GLN A 98 16.49 -14.12 -1.49
N ASN A 99 16.76 -12.89 -1.04
CA ASN A 99 17.42 -11.88 -1.86
C ASN A 99 18.86 -12.28 -2.24
N ARG A 100 19.61 -12.90 -1.31
CA ARG A 100 20.94 -13.45 -1.64
C ARG A 100 20.84 -14.56 -2.67
N GLN A 101 19.92 -15.51 -2.49
CA GLN A 101 19.73 -16.61 -3.44
C GLN A 101 19.31 -16.10 -4.82
N ASN A 102 18.38 -15.16 -4.88
CA ASN A 102 17.97 -14.51 -6.11
C ASN A 102 19.13 -13.78 -6.80
N LYS A 103 20.01 -13.11 -6.05
CA LYS A 103 21.21 -12.47 -6.62
C LYS A 103 22.13 -13.51 -7.27
N LEU A 104 22.37 -14.63 -6.59
CA LEU A 104 23.21 -15.71 -7.11
C LEU A 104 22.62 -16.36 -8.37
N GLU A 105 21.32 -16.68 -8.35
CA GLU A 105 20.63 -17.26 -9.52
C GLU A 105 20.59 -16.28 -10.69
N ASN A 106 20.29 -15.00 -10.45
CA ASN A 106 20.31 -13.98 -11.51
C ASN A 106 21.70 -13.84 -12.13
N CYS A 107 22.77 -13.86 -11.32
CA CYS A 107 24.13 -13.85 -11.82
C CYS A 107 24.45 -15.10 -12.66
N LYS A 108 24.04 -16.29 -12.20
CA LYS A 108 24.25 -17.55 -12.91
C LYS A 108 23.53 -17.55 -14.27
N ILE A 109 22.27 -17.12 -14.30
CA ILE A 109 21.48 -17.00 -15.53
C ILE A 109 22.13 -16.00 -16.49
N ALA A 110 22.55 -14.84 -16.01
CA ALA A 110 23.22 -13.83 -16.84
C ALA A 110 24.51 -14.38 -17.50
N LYS A 111 25.31 -15.15 -16.74
CA LYS A 111 26.51 -15.82 -17.28
C LYS A 111 26.17 -16.86 -18.35
N ILE A 112 25.15 -17.69 -18.11
CA ILE A 112 24.70 -18.70 -19.08
C ILE A 112 24.20 -18.02 -20.36
N ASN A 113 23.36 -16.99 -20.24
CA ASN A 113 22.83 -16.25 -21.39
C ASN A 113 23.96 -15.65 -22.24
N ARG A 114 25.00 -15.11 -21.60
CA ARG A 114 26.20 -14.61 -22.28
C ARG A 114 26.91 -15.73 -23.05
N GLN A 115 27.12 -16.89 -22.44
CA GLN A 115 27.77 -18.04 -23.10
C GLN A 115 26.95 -18.59 -24.27
N VAL A 116 25.63 -18.64 -24.13
CA VAL A 116 24.71 -19.05 -25.19
C VAL A 116 24.77 -18.05 -26.35
N ALA A 117 24.75 -16.75 -26.07
CA ALA A 117 24.90 -15.73 -27.11
C ALA A 117 26.25 -15.79 -27.81
N GLU A 118 27.34 -16.09 -27.09
CA GLU A 118 28.67 -16.26 -27.68
C GLU A 118 28.73 -17.40 -28.69
N SER A 119 28.02 -18.51 -28.44
CA SER A 119 27.99 -19.69 -29.32
C SER A 119 26.92 -19.65 -30.41
N ALA A 120 25.92 -18.77 -30.28
CA ALA A 120 24.84 -18.65 -31.25
C ALA A 120 25.29 -17.96 -32.55
N ARG A 121 24.91 -18.52 -33.70
CA ARG A 121 25.13 -17.94 -35.04
C ARG A 121 23.94 -17.09 -35.47
N LEU A 122 23.75 -15.97 -34.79
CA LEU A 122 22.65 -15.03 -35.04
C LEU A 122 23.16 -13.72 -35.66
N ALA A 123 22.36 -13.09 -36.52
CA ALA A 123 22.72 -11.80 -37.13
C ALA A 123 22.89 -10.67 -36.10
N ASN A 124 22.18 -10.75 -34.96
CA ASN A 124 22.22 -9.79 -33.85
C ASN A 124 23.09 -10.23 -32.67
N ARG A 125 23.99 -11.20 -32.87
CA ARG A 125 24.86 -11.80 -31.83
C ARG A 125 25.56 -10.73 -30.98
N ASP A 126 26.20 -9.76 -31.60
CA ASP A 126 27.03 -8.79 -30.87
C ASP A 126 26.19 -7.84 -30.00
N SER A 127 24.96 -7.55 -30.40
CA SER A 127 24.01 -6.78 -29.58
C SER A 127 23.58 -7.59 -28.35
N LEU A 128 23.28 -8.88 -28.54
CA LEU A 128 22.89 -9.78 -27.44
C LEU A 128 24.03 -9.97 -26.44
N ILE A 129 25.27 -10.12 -26.91
CA ILE A 129 26.44 -10.23 -26.03
C ILE A 129 26.59 -8.98 -25.18
N LYS A 130 26.47 -7.78 -25.77
CA LYS A 130 26.54 -6.52 -25.01
C LYS A 130 25.45 -6.42 -23.95
N GLN A 131 24.22 -6.82 -24.27
CA GLN A 131 23.12 -6.82 -23.32
C GLN A 131 23.38 -7.78 -22.15
N TYR A 132 23.77 -9.03 -22.43
CA TYR A 132 24.06 -10.00 -21.37
C TYR A 132 25.32 -9.65 -20.58
N GLN A 133 26.29 -8.98 -21.18
CA GLN A 133 27.44 -8.42 -20.46
C GLN A 133 26.98 -7.39 -19.43
N ASN A 134 26.01 -6.53 -19.76
CA ASN A 134 25.43 -5.57 -18.81
C ASN A 134 24.66 -6.28 -17.70
N ASP A 135 23.91 -7.33 -18.01
CA ASP A 135 23.20 -8.14 -17.01
C ASP A 135 24.17 -8.83 -16.05
N VAL A 136 25.28 -9.37 -16.55
CA VAL A 136 26.36 -9.92 -15.72
C VAL A 136 26.90 -8.83 -14.79
N ASN A 137 27.20 -7.63 -15.31
CA ASN A 137 27.69 -6.53 -14.49
C ASN A 137 26.67 -6.05 -13.44
N LYS A 138 25.38 -6.19 -13.71
CA LYS A 138 24.29 -5.77 -12.81
C LYS A 138 24.02 -6.78 -11.70
N TYR A 139 24.05 -8.08 -12.00
CA TYR A 139 23.64 -9.12 -11.05
C TYR A 139 24.82 -9.82 -10.36
N CYS A 140 26.01 -9.81 -10.96
CA CYS A 140 27.19 -10.48 -10.41
C CYS A 140 28.14 -9.57 -9.62
N ASN A 141 27.94 -8.24 -9.65
CA ASN A 141 28.70 -7.28 -8.84
C ASN A 141 27.94 -6.93 -7.56
#